data_AF-A0A6A7GDC9-F1
#
_entry.id   AF-A0A6A7GDC9-F1
#
_cell.length_a   1.000
_cell.length_b   1.000
_cell.length_c   1.000
_cell.angle_alpha   90.00
_cell.angle_beta   90.00
_cell.angle_gamma   90.00
#
_symmetry.space_group_name_H-M   'P 1'
#
loop_
_entity.id
_entity.type
_entity.pdbx_description
1 polymer ?
#
loop_
_entity_poly.entity_id
_entity_poly.type
_entity_poly.pdbx_seq_one_letter_code
_entity_poly.pdbx_strand_id
1 'polypeptide(L)'
;MFGNGLSSSPSNTAPPFDGPNFPIVTHYDNIEAQHRLITEVFGITELQLVLGFSMGAQQTYQWAAQYPSMVHRAFPFMGTVKCSHHNYVFLEGIKAALTADADFNGGNYESPPTRGLRAAGRVWAGW
;
A
#
# COMPACT_ATOMS: atom_id res chain seq x y z
N MET A 1 2.91 2.43 6.51
CA MET A 1 1.83 2.70 5.53
C MET A 1 0.60 2.00 6.02
N PHE A 2 -0.57 2.63 5.93
CA PHE A 2 -1.80 1.95 6.29
C PHE A 2 -1.99 0.66 5.47
N GLY A 3 -2.49 -0.40 6.11
CA GLY A 3 -2.73 -1.69 5.48
C GLY A 3 -1.50 -2.59 5.32
N ASN A 4 -0.31 -2.21 5.79
CA ASN A 4 0.92 -3.00 5.60
C ASN A 4 1.18 -4.07 6.68
N GLY A 5 0.30 -4.22 7.66
CA GLY A 5 0.42 -5.17 8.79
C GLY A 5 1.16 -4.62 10.02
N LEU A 6 1.85 -3.48 9.92
CA LEU A 6 2.57 -2.84 11.04
C LEU A 6 1.90 -1.54 11.48
N SER A 7 1.67 -0.61 10.57
CA SER A 7 0.79 0.55 10.83
C SER A 7 -0.66 0.07 10.95
N SER A 8 -1.60 0.98 11.22
CA SER A 8 -3.04 0.64 11.22
C SER A 8 -3.43 -0.11 9.93
N SER A 9 -3.94 -1.31 10.11
CA SER A 9 -4.17 -2.31 9.06
C SER A 9 -5.41 -3.15 9.39
N PRO A 10 -6.00 -3.85 8.40
CA PRO A 10 -7.10 -4.78 8.63
C PRO A 10 -6.85 -5.77 9.79
N SER A 11 -5.60 -6.21 9.95
CA SER A 11 -5.21 -7.23 10.93
C SER A 11 -4.96 -6.73 12.36
N ASN A 12 -4.92 -5.41 12.58
CA ASN A 12 -4.54 -4.84 13.88
C ASN A 12 -5.38 -3.62 14.30
N THR A 13 -6.32 -3.18 13.47
CA THR A 13 -7.26 -2.11 13.80
C THR A 13 -8.45 -2.72 14.52
N ALA A 14 -8.93 -2.07 15.58
CA ALA A 14 -10.11 -2.52 16.32
C ALA A 14 -11.42 -2.25 15.54
N PRO A 15 -12.51 -2.96 15.87
CA PRO A 15 -13.84 -2.64 15.35
C PRO A 15 -14.21 -1.16 15.56
N PRO A 16 -14.94 -0.53 14.61
CA PRO A 16 -15.65 -1.14 13.48
C PRO A 16 -14.83 -1.22 12.17
N PHE A 17 -13.52 -0.96 12.19
CA PHE A 17 -12.66 -0.88 10.99
C PHE A 17 -11.71 -2.09 10.86
N ASP A 18 -12.00 -3.19 11.55
CA ASP A 18 -11.21 -4.41 11.51
C ASP A 18 -11.52 -5.27 10.26
N GLY A 19 -10.55 -6.09 9.86
CA GLY A 19 -10.70 -7.05 8.77
C GLY A 19 -11.22 -6.42 7.47
N PRO A 20 -12.29 -6.97 6.86
CA PRO A 20 -12.82 -6.46 5.60
C PRO A 20 -13.52 -5.09 5.72
N ASN A 21 -13.75 -4.59 6.93
CA ASN A 21 -14.33 -3.26 7.16
C ASN A 21 -13.28 -2.14 7.13
N PHE A 22 -12.00 -2.48 7.05
CA PHE A 22 -10.93 -1.49 6.94
C PHE A 22 -11.13 -0.63 5.68
N PRO A 23 -11.02 0.71 5.78
CA PRO A 23 -11.33 1.59 4.67
C PRO A 23 -10.37 1.38 3.50
N ILE A 24 -10.83 1.73 2.29
CA ILE A 24 -9.95 1.84 1.13
C ILE A 24 -8.96 2.97 1.38
N VAL A 25 -7.68 2.66 1.27
CA VAL A 25 -6.58 3.61 1.44
C VAL A 25 -5.90 3.84 0.09
N THR A 26 -5.64 5.09 -0.22
CA THR A 26 -4.92 5.53 -1.41
C THR A 26 -3.49 5.97 -1.10
N HIS A 27 -2.71 6.30 -2.13
CA HIS A 27 -1.42 6.95 -1.93
C HIS A 27 -1.58 8.32 -1.27
N TYR A 28 -2.65 9.06 -1.59
CA TYR A 28 -2.93 10.37 -0.99
C TYR A 28 -3.02 10.27 0.54
N ASP A 29 -3.79 9.29 1.05
CA ASP A 29 -4.01 9.10 2.49
C ASP A 29 -2.71 8.75 3.22
N ASN A 30 -1.88 7.90 2.60
CA ASN A 30 -0.57 7.56 3.15
C ASN A 30 0.37 8.77 3.20
N ILE A 31 0.38 9.60 2.16
CA ILE A 31 1.25 10.78 2.09
C ILE A 31 0.77 11.87 3.05
N GLU A 32 -0.54 12.08 3.19
CA GLU A 32 -1.11 12.96 4.20
C GLU A 32 -0.69 12.52 5.62
N ALA A 33 -0.82 11.24 5.94
CA ALA A 33 -0.41 10.72 7.24
C ALA A 33 1.09 10.85 7.49
N GLN A 34 1.93 10.60 6.48
CA GLN A 34 3.37 10.80 6.57
C GLN A 34 3.72 12.27 6.77
N HIS A 35 3.07 13.19 6.04
CA HIS A 35 3.25 14.62 6.17
C HIS A 35 2.93 15.11 7.58
N ARG A 36 1.78 14.73 8.12
CA ARG A 36 1.41 15.05 9.50
C ARG A 36 2.42 14.50 10.50
N LEU A 37 2.88 13.26 10.33
CA LEU A 37 3.92 12.68 11.19
C LEU A 37 5.20 13.53 11.17
N ILE A 38 5.74 13.84 9.99
CA ILE A 38 7.02 14.56 9.91
C ILE A 38 6.93 16.02 10.33
N THR A 39 5.79 16.68 10.09
CA THR A 39 5.59 18.09 10.44
C THR A 39 5.16 18.27 11.90
N GLU A 40 4.14 17.55 12.35
CA GLU A 40 3.53 17.73 13.69
C GLU A 40 4.39 17.08 14.79
N VAL A 41 5.02 15.93 14.52
CA VAL A 41 5.78 15.19 15.54
C VAL A 41 7.26 15.53 15.49
N PHE A 42 7.83 15.63 14.28
CA PHE A 42 9.27 15.83 14.10
C PHE A 42 9.66 17.27 13.71
N GLY A 43 8.70 18.16 13.41
CA GLY A 43 8.97 19.55 13.07
C GLY A 43 9.73 19.74 11.74
N ILE A 44 9.70 18.75 10.85
CA ILE A 44 10.40 18.80 9.56
C ILE A 44 9.57 19.63 8.59
N THR A 45 10.18 20.67 8.01
CA THR A 45 9.53 21.58 7.06
C THR A 45 9.99 21.41 5.62
N GLU A 46 11.08 20.67 5.39
CA GLU A 46 11.66 20.43 4.06
C GLU A 46 12.24 19.02 3.95
N LEU A 47 12.04 18.39 2.80
CA LEU A 47 12.54 17.07 2.44
C LEU A 47 13.61 17.22 1.36
N GLN A 48 14.86 16.91 1.71
CA GLN A 48 16.00 17.02 0.79
C GLN A 48 15.96 15.99 -0.34
N LEU A 49 15.39 14.81 -0.05
CA LEU A 49 15.16 13.74 -0.99
C LEU A 49 13.99 12.88 -0.50
N VAL A 50 13.03 12.63 -1.38
CA VAL A 50 12.06 11.53 -1.22
C VAL A 50 12.46 10.42 -2.17
N LEU A 51 12.60 9.20 -1.64
CA LEU A 51 13.02 8.03 -2.39
C LEU A 51 12.19 6.83 -1.97
N GLY A 52 11.77 6.04 -2.95
CA GLY A 52 11.09 4.78 -2.69
C GLY A 52 11.11 3.85 -3.89
N PHE A 53 11.03 2.55 -3.60
CA PHE A 53 11.05 1.47 -4.58
C PHE A 53 9.64 0.90 -4.82
N SER A 54 9.28 0.59 -6.06
CA SER A 54 7.98 -0.02 -6.42
C SER A 54 6.78 0.82 -5.92
N MET A 55 5.97 0.33 -4.98
CA MET A 55 4.90 1.13 -4.35
C MET A 55 5.45 2.35 -3.56
N GLY A 56 6.71 2.29 -3.12
CA GLY A 56 7.42 3.45 -2.58
C GLY A 56 7.74 4.49 -3.65
N ALA A 57 7.96 4.10 -4.91
CA ALA A 57 8.16 5.04 -6.01
C ALA A 57 6.87 5.79 -6.35
N GLN A 58 5.73 5.09 -6.32
CA GLN A 58 4.40 5.71 -6.44
C GLN A 58 4.18 6.78 -5.36
N GLN A 59 4.54 6.46 -4.11
CA GLN A 59 4.49 7.42 -3.02
C GLN A 59 5.50 8.56 -3.16
N THR A 60 6.67 8.31 -3.75
CA THR A 60 7.64 9.36 -4.06
C THR A 60 7.06 10.36 -5.06
N TYR A 61 6.40 9.87 -6.11
CA TYR A 61 5.65 10.73 -7.02
C TYR A 61 4.52 11.48 -6.31
N GLN A 62 3.75 10.80 -5.45
CA GLN A 62 2.65 11.41 -4.70
C GLN A 62 3.15 12.53 -3.76
N TRP A 63 4.26 12.33 -3.05
CA TRP A 63 4.92 13.34 -2.22
C TRP A 63 5.26 14.59 -3.03
N ALA A 64 5.93 14.41 -4.17
CA ALA A 64 6.33 15.52 -5.03
C ALA A 64 5.14 16.27 -5.62
N ALA A 65 4.00 15.59 -5.84
CA ALA A 65 2.78 16.20 -6.36
C ALA A 65 1.93 16.89 -5.28
N GLN A 66 1.80 16.29 -4.10
CA GLN A 66 0.93 16.76 -3.01
C GLN A 66 1.56 17.87 -2.19
N TYR A 67 2.89 17.83 -2.00
CA TYR A 67 3.65 18.85 -1.25
C TYR A 67 4.88 19.33 -2.02
N PRO A 68 4.69 19.92 -3.23
CA PRO A 68 5.79 20.27 -4.13
C PRO A 68 6.78 21.29 -3.54
N SER A 69 6.34 22.16 -2.62
CA SER A 69 7.21 23.14 -1.96
C SER A 69 8.10 22.53 -0.87
N MET A 70 7.74 21.34 -0.36
CA MET A 70 8.49 20.65 0.70
C MET A 70 9.55 19.71 0.09
N VAL A 71 9.31 19.17 -1.10
CA VAL A 71 10.15 18.13 -1.72
C VAL A 71 11.16 18.75 -2.69
N HIS A 72 12.42 18.84 -2.28
CA HIS A 72 13.49 19.40 -3.12
C HIS A 72 13.96 18.45 -4.22
N ARG A 73 13.97 17.14 -3.94
CA ARG A 73 14.40 16.10 -4.89
C ARG A 73 13.52 14.86 -4.72
N ALA A 74 13.17 14.23 -5.83
CA ALA A 74 12.41 12.98 -5.84
C ALA A 74 13.19 11.95 -6.65
N PHE A 75 13.42 10.77 -6.08
CA PHE A 75 13.99 9.63 -6.79
C PHE A 75 13.06 8.41 -6.73
N PRO A 76 12.06 8.35 -7.63
CA PRO A 76 11.18 7.21 -7.75
C PRO A 76 11.92 6.06 -8.43
N PHE A 77 12.17 4.97 -7.71
CA PHE A 77 12.98 3.86 -8.21
C PHE A 77 12.11 2.64 -8.59
N MET A 78 12.20 2.21 -9.86
CA MET A 78 11.48 1.04 -10.39
C MET A 78 9.97 1.05 -10.07
N GLY A 79 9.32 2.19 -10.32
CA GLY A 79 7.86 2.28 -10.25
C GLY A 79 7.33 3.39 -11.15
N THR A 80 6.00 3.44 -11.27
CA THR A 80 5.29 4.31 -12.21
C THR A 80 4.39 5.28 -11.48
N VAL A 81 4.10 6.44 -12.08
CA VAL A 81 3.17 7.43 -11.50
C VAL A 81 1.71 6.97 -11.57
N LYS A 82 1.37 6.19 -12.61
CA LYS A 82 0.04 5.62 -12.83
C LYS A 82 0.19 4.15 -13.16
N CYS A 83 -0.56 3.31 -12.45
CA CYS A 83 -0.60 1.87 -12.72
C CYS A 83 -1.05 1.63 -14.17
N SER A 84 -0.24 0.88 -14.93
CA SER A 84 -0.59 0.48 -16.30
C SER A 84 -1.71 -0.56 -16.29
N HIS A 85 -2.48 -0.65 -17.37
CA HIS A 85 -3.53 -1.68 -17.50
C HIS A 85 -2.95 -3.10 -17.35
N HIS A 86 -1.77 -3.35 -17.90
CA HIS A 86 -1.05 -4.62 -17.73
C HIS A 86 -0.78 -4.93 -16.25
N ASN A 87 -0.21 -3.97 -15.52
CA ASN A 87 0.10 -4.16 -14.10
C ASN A 87 -1.17 -4.28 -13.25
N TYR A 88 -2.24 -3.56 -13.60
CA TYR A 88 -3.53 -3.69 -12.96
C TYR A 88 -4.09 -5.11 -13.10
N VAL A 89 -4.11 -5.66 -14.32
CA VAL A 89 -4.58 -7.04 -14.56
C VAL A 89 -3.72 -8.05 -13.81
N PHE A 90 -2.39 -7.86 -13.76
CA PHE A 90 -1.50 -8.70 -12.97
C PHE A 90 -1.86 -8.69 -11.47
N LEU A 91 -2.02 -7.52 -10.86
CA LEU A 91 -2.39 -7.37 -9.46
C LEU A 91 -3.78 -7.97 -9.16
N GLU A 92 -4.75 -7.76 -10.06
CA GLU A 92 -6.08 -8.37 -9.96
C GLU A 92 -6.00 -9.90 -10.04
N GLY A 93 -5.09 -10.47 -10.84
CA GLY A 93 -4.84 -11.91 -10.92
C GLY A 93 -4.30 -12.49 -9.61
N ILE A 94 -3.36 -11.81 -8.96
CA ILE A 94 -2.83 -12.21 -7.65
C ILE A 94 -3.94 -12.17 -6.59
N LYS A 95 -4.72 -11.09 -6.58
CA LYS A 95 -5.88 -10.94 -5.67
C LYS A 95 -6.88 -12.07 -5.88
N ALA A 96 -7.27 -12.34 -7.13
CA ALA A 96 -8.22 -13.41 -7.46
C ALA A 96 -7.73 -14.78 -6.99
N ALA A 97 -6.44 -15.09 -7.16
CA ALA A 97 -5.85 -16.34 -6.70
C ALA A 97 -5.91 -16.49 -5.16
N LEU A 98 -5.70 -15.40 -4.42
CA LEU A 98 -5.81 -15.39 -2.96
C LEU A 98 -7.27 -15.56 -2.51
N THR A 99 -8.19 -14.78 -3.07
CA THR A 99 -9.59 -14.74 -2.64
C THR A 99 -10.40 -15.95 -3.09
N ALA A 100 -9.87 -16.77 -3.98
CA ALA A 100 -10.49 -18.03 -4.40
C ALA A 100 -10.39 -19.14 -3.33
N ASP A 101 -9.55 -18.99 -2.30
CA ASP A 101 -9.53 -19.91 -1.17
C ASP A 101 -10.80 -19.75 -0.34
N ALA A 102 -11.53 -20.85 -0.11
CA ALA A 102 -12.74 -20.82 0.71
C ALA A 102 -12.46 -20.30 2.14
N ASP A 103 -11.26 -20.55 2.65
CA ASP A 103 -10.84 -20.11 3.98
C ASP A 103 -10.70 -18.58 4.05
N PHE A 104 -10.63 -17.85 2.91
CA PHE A 104 -10.57 -16.39 2.89
C PHE A 104 -11.85 -15.75 3.45
N ASN A 105 -13.00 -16.42 3.30
CA ASN A 105 -14.30 -16.02 3.86
C ASN A 105 -14.63 -14.52 3.68
N GLY A 106 -14.40 -13.97 2.48
CA GLY A 106 -14.65 -12.56 2.19
C GLY A 106 -13.82 -11.58 3.02
N GLY A 107 -12.69 -12.02 3.58
CA GLY A 107 -11.84 -11.26 4.50
C GLY A 107 -12.11 -11.53 5.98
N ASN A 108 -13.19 -12.24 6.32
CA ASN A 108 -13.53 -12.64 7.70
C ASN A 108 -12.97 -14.02 8.06
N TYR A 109 -11.68 -14.24 7.81
CA TYR A 109 -11.02 -15.53 8.03
C TYR A 109 -10.56 -15.69 9.49
N GLU A 110 -10.80 -16.87 10.09
CA GLU A 110 -10.31 -17.19 11.44
C GLU A 110 -8.85 -17.66 11.44
N SER A 111 -8.40 -18.24 10.33
CA SER A 111 -7.02 -18.65 10.11
C SER A 111 -6.57 -18.22 8.72
N PRO A 112 -5.27 -17.98 8.49
CA PRO A 112 -4.80 -17.49 7.19
C PRO A 112 -5.20 -18.45 6.04
N PRO A 113 -5.72 -17.94 4.90
CA PRO A 113 -6.08 -18.75 3.74
C PRO A 113 -4.84 -19.28 3.02
N THR A 114 -4.22 -20.32 3.58
CA THR A 114 -2.87 -20.78 3.16
C THR A 114 -2.83 -21.33 1.74
N ARG A 115 -3.92 -21.90 1.21
CA ARG A 115 -3.95 -22.39 -0.18
C ARG A 115 -3.98 -21.20 -1.14
N GLY A 116 -4.79 -20.19 -0.84
CA GLY A 116 -4.86 -18.93 -1.58
C GLY A 116 -3.53 -18.17 -1.56
N LEU A 117 -2.89 -18.07 -0.39
CA LEU A 117 -1.56 -17.45 -0.26
C LEU A 117 -0.50 -18.16 -1.12
N ARG A 118 -0.50 -19.50 -1.13
CA ARG A 118 0.41 -20.28 -2.00
C ARG A 118 0.11 -20.08 -3.49
N ALA A 119 -1.17 -20.01 -3.87
CA ALA A 119 -1.57 -19.75 -5.24
C ALA A 119 -1.16 -18.34 -5.69
N ALA A 120 -1.44 -17.32 -4.88
CA ALA A 120 -1.00 -15.94 -5.11
C ALA A 120 0.53 -15.85 -5.25
N GLY A 121 1.29 -16.55 -4.40
CA GLY A 121 2.74 -16.63 -4.50
C GLY A 121 3.23 -17.25 -5.82
N ARG A 122 2.53 -18.26 -6.37
CA ARG A 122 2.87 -18.84 -7.69
C ARG A 122 2.56 -17.88 -8.84
N VAL A 123 1.45 -17.15 -8.78
CA VAL A 123 1.14 -16.10 -9.77
C VAL A 123 2.22 -15.03 -9.75
N TRP A 124 2.61 -14.59 -8.55
CA TRP A 124 3.67 -13.60 -8.38
C TRP A 124 5.02 -14.08 -8.92
N ALA A 125 5.39 -15.33 -8.66
CA ALA A 125 6.69 -15.88 -9.09
C ALA A 125 6.85 -16.01 -10.62
N GLY A 126 5.74 -16.01 -11.37
CA GLY A 126 5.75 -16.08 -12.83
C GLY A 126 5.91 -14.73 -13.53
N TRP A 127 5.94 -13.63 -12.77
CA TRP A 127 6.13 -12.26 -13.26
C TRP A 127 7.56 -11.80 -13.01
#